data_AF-A0ABD0ZEB0-F1
#
_entry.id   AF-A0ABD0ZEB0-F1
#
_cell.length_a   1.000
_cell.length_b   1.000
_cell.length_c   1.000
_cell.angle_alpha   90.00
_cell.angle_beta   90.00
_cell.angle_gamma   90.00
#
_symmetry.space_group_name_H-M   'P 1'
#
loop_
_entity.id
_entity.type
_entity.pdbx_description
1 polymer ?
#
loop_
_entity_poly.entity_id
_entity_poly.type
_entity_poly.pdbx_seq_one_letter_code
_entity_poly.pdbx_strand_id
1 'polypeptide(L)'
;METPKKFSVFFCLFFTMNQVISKSDLMDTFCIGSSGNFTRNTTYNTNLNTLLSTLSNQSSLANYYNLTTGLASDTVHGMFLCTGDINRTTCNACVKTATIEIAKNCTNHREAIIYYFDCMVRYSDKFFLSTLETKPSTILSSTDPIPKSFSKFGQRLSDKMGEVIVRSSLLSSSFTPYYLMDTTRFDDKYDLESIVQCSLLQYDSVTEIRRKR
;
A
#
# COMPACT_ATOMS: atom_id res chain seq x y z
N MET A 1 40.48 34.41 -46.70
CA MET A 1 39.29 35.06 -46.12
C MET A 1 38.48 33.96 -45.45
N GLU A 2 38.88 33.61 -44.23
CA GLU A 2 38.28 32.54 -43.44
C GLU A 2 37.09 33.08 -42.66
N THR A 3 35.97 32.36 -42.67
CA THR A 3 34.77 32.69 -41.89
C THR A 3 34.78 31.92 -40.57
N PRO A 4 34.55 32.57 -39.41
CA PRO A 4 34.55 31.86 -38.14
C PRO A 4 33.20 31.17 -37.92
N LYS A 5 33.23 29.85 -37.68
CA LYS A 5 32.06 29.08 -37.25
C LYS A 5 31.77 29.41 -35.79
N LYS A 6 30.60 30.03 -35.54
CA LYS A 6 30.09 30.29 -34.19
C LYS A 6 29.71 28.96 -33.53
N PHE A 7 30.45 28.56 -32.48
CA PHE A 7 30.06 27.48 -31.58
C PHE A 7 28.91 27.96 -30.69
N SER A 8 27.70 27.48 -30.94
CA SER A 8 26.55 27.70 -30.05
C SER A 8 26.63 26.66 -28.92
N VAL A 9 26.98 27.11 -27.72
CA VAL A 9 26.95 26.27 -26.51
C VAL A 9 25.50 26.20 -26.05
N PHE A 10 24.85 25.06 -26.30
CA PHE A 10 23.52 24.75 -25.80
C PHE A 10 23.64 24.46 -24.30
N PHE A 11 23.40 25.47 -23.46
CA PHE A 11 23.31 25.30 -22.01
C PHE A 11 22.01 24.53 -21.72
N CYS A 12 22.11 23.20 -21.68
CA CYS A 12 21.04 22.35 -21.13
C CYS A 12 20.85 22.76 -19.66
N LEU A 13 19.90 23.65 -19.41
CA LEU A 13 19.30 23.80 -18.09
C LEU A 13 18.69 22.44 -17.75
N PHE A 14 19.45 21.60 -17.02
CA PHE A 14 18.89 20.48 -16.30
C PHE A 14 17.94 21.07 -15.25
N PHE A 15 16.70 21.33 -15.65
CA PHE A 15 15.58 21.44 -14.73
C PHE A 15 15.50 20.07 -14.06
N THR A 16 16.18 19.93 -12.92
CA THR A 16 15.88 18.85 -11.98
C THR A 16 14.43 19.06 -11.62
N MET A 17 13.54 18.29 -12.23
CA MET A 17 12.18 18.15 -11.75
C MET A 17 12.34 17.66 -10.31
N ASN A 18 12.21 18.57 -9.35
CA ASN A 18 12.06 18.19 -7.96
C ASN A 18 10.81 17.32 -7.93
N GLN A 19 10.99 16.00 -7.90
CA GLN A 19 9.93 15.05 -7.70
C GLN A 19 9.41 15.37 -6.30
N VAL A 20 8.30 16.10 -6.21
CA VAL A 20 7.61 16.30 -4.95
C VAL A 20 7.05 14.94 -4.59
N ILE A 21 7.77 14.20 -3.75
CA ILE A 21 7.26 12.97 -3.16
C ILE A 21 6.17 13.42 -2.19
N SER A 22 4.91 13.28 -2.59
CA SER A 22 3.78 13.44 -1.68
C SER A 22 3.92 12.41 -0.57
N LYS A 23 3.88 12.86 0.69
CA LYS A 23 3.87 11.97 1.84
C LYS A 23 2.53 11.24 1.85
N SER A 24 2.55 9.90 1.86
CA SER A 24 1.32 9.11 2.00
C SER A 24 0.67 9.39 3.34
N ASP A 25 -0.67 9.51 3.34
CA ASP A 25 -1.45 9.65 4.56
C ASP A 25 -1.63 8.29 5.25
N LEU A 26 -1.58 8.31 6.59
CA LEU A 26 -1.81 7.13 7.42
C LEU A 26 -3.31 6.84 7.47
N MET A 27 -3.69 5.59 7.20
CA MET A 27 -5.06 5.13 7.36
C MET A 27 -5.27 4.61 8.78
N ASP A 28 -4.47 3.62 9.20
CA ASP A 28 -4.61 3.01 10.53
C ASP A 28 -3.35 2.22 10.93
N THR A 29 -3.21 1.93 12.23
CA THR A 29 -2.17 1.04 12.77
C THR A 29 -2.78 0.11 13.81
N PHE A 30 -2.67 -1.19 13.58
CA PHE A 30 -3.18 -2.23 14.47
C PHE A 30 -2.03 -2.97 15.15
N CYS A 31 -1.99 -2.92 16.47
CA CYS A 31 -1.09 -3.70 17.31
C CYS A 31 -1.88 -4.83 17.98
N ILE A 32 -1.61 -6.08 17.61
CA ILE A 32 -2.49 -7.21 17.95
C ILE A 32 -2.09 -7.83 19.29
N GLY A 33 -2.80 -7.45 20.36
CA GLY A 33 -2.51 -7.91 21.72
C GLY A 33 -2.76 -9.41 21.96
N SER A 34 -3.64 -10.05 21.18
CA SER A 34 -3.94 -11.49 21.31
C SER A 34 -2.78 -12.41 20.92
N SER A 35 -1.79 -11.88 20.20
CA SER A 35 -0.56 -12.61 19.83
C SER A 35 0.53 -12.46 20.90
N GLY A 36 0.23 -11.74 21.99
CA GLY A 36 1.14 -11.54 23.10
C GLY A 36 2.26 -10.55 22.79
N ASN A 37 3.09 -10.32 23.80
CA ASN A 37 4.21 -9.38 23.72
C ASN A 37 5.55 -10.11 23.71
N PHE A 38 6.54 -9.52 23.06
CA PHE A 38 7.93 -9.91 23.19
C PHE A 38 8.67 -8.94 24.11
N THR A 39 9.73 -9.41 24.77
CA THR A 39 10.61 -8.53 25.57
C THR A 39 11.62 -7.86 24.65
N ARG A 40 11.89 -6.56 24.84
CA ARG A 40 12.97 -5.87 24.11
C ARG A 40 14.31 -6.58 24.29
N ASN A 41 15.19 -6.43 23.30
CA ASN A 41 16.54 -7.04 23.30
C ASN A 41 16.56 -8.58 23.31
N THR A 42 15.47 -9.21 22.88
CA THR A 42 15.42 -10.65 22.58
C THR A 42 15.87 -10.94 21.15
N THR A 43 16.17 -12.20 20.87
CA THR A 43 16.42 -12.69 19.50
C THR A 43 15.24 -12.36 18.56
N TYR A 44 14.00 -12.55 19.02
CA TYR A 44 12.80 -12.10 18.31
C TYR A 44 12.86 -10.62 17.91
N ASN A 45 13.19 -9.73 18.84
CA ASN A 45 13.29 -8.29 18.56
C ASN A 45 14.36 -7.99 17.49
N THR A 46 15.51 -8.66 17.55
CA THR A 46 16.56 -8.54 16.52
C THR A 46 16.05 -9.01 15.16
N ASN A 47 15.39 -10.18 15.11
CA ASN A 47 14.82 -10.73 13.87
C ASN A 47 13.74 -9.82 13.28
N LEU A 48 12.89 -9.22 14.11
CA LEU A 48 11.88 -8.25 13.69
C LEU A 48 12.54 -6.99 13.09
N ASN A 49 13.57 -6.45 13.73
CA ASN A 49 14.29 -5.29 13.19
C ASN A 49 14.98 -5.59 11.85
N THR A 50 15.60 -6.77 11.73
CA THR A 50 16.18 -7.24 10.46
C THR A 50 15.13 -7.40 9.37
N LEU A 51 13.97 -7.97 9.73
CA LEU A 51 12.84 -8.14 8.82
C LEU A 51 12.34 -6.79 8.30
N LEU A 52 12.05 -5.83 9.19
CA LEU A 52 11.55 -4.51 8.82
C LEU A 52 12.55 -3.73 7.95
N SER A 53 13.85 -3.81 8.28
CA SER A 53 14.91 -3.20 7.48
C SER A 53 14.99 -3.82 6.08
N THR A 54 14.84 -5.14 5.97
CA THR A 54 14.87 -5.83 4.68
C THR A 54 13.66 -5.47 3.83
N LEU A 55 12.45 -5.40 4.41
CA LEU A 55 11.25 -4.93 3.71
C LEU A 55 11.44 -3.51 3.16
N SER A 56 11.98 -2.59 3.97
CA SER A 56 12.27 -1.22 3.55
C SER A 56 13.26 -1.13 2.39
N ASN A 57 14.24 -2.05 2.30
CA ASN A 57 15.21 -2.07 1.21
C ASN A 57 14.60 -2.65 -0.06
N GLN A 58 13.83 -3.74 0.06
CA GLN A 58 13.23 -4.45 -1.07
C GLN A 58 12.12 -3.67 -1.77
N SER A 59 11.48 -2.71 -1.10
CA SER A 59 10.49 -1.82 -1.71
C SER A 59 11.06 -0.89 -2.78
N SER A 60 12.39 -0.76 -2.89
CA SER A 60 13.03 -0.09 -4.02
C SER A 60 13.03 -0.93 -5.31
N LEU A 61 12.80 -2.25 -5.21
CA LEU A 61 12.88 -3.19 -6.32
C LEU A 61 11.51 -3.79 -6.70
N ALA A 62 10.61 -3.95 -5.73
CA ALA A 62 9.30 -4.57 -5.92
C ALA A 62 8.15 -3.76 -5.28
N ASN A 63 6.92 -3.99 -5.75
CA ASN A 63 5.69 -3.46 -5.13
C ASN A 63 5.10 -4.42 -4.10
N TYR A 64 5.64 -5.64 -4.03
CA TYR A 64 5.30 -6.65 -3.04
C TYR A 64 6.55 -7.44 -2.72
N TYR A 65 6.76 -7.71 -1.45
CA TYR A 65 7.80 -8.62 -0.99
C TYR A 65 7.38 -9.23 0.34
N ASN A 66 7.70 -10.49 0.54
CA ASN A 66 7.56 -11.17 1.81
C ASN A 66 8.89 -11.82 2.19
N LEU A 67 9.09 -12.01 3.50
CA LEU A 67 10.19 -12.81 4.01
C LEU A 67 9.87 -13.38 5.39
N THR A 68 10.67 -14.35 5.78
CA THR A 68 10.70 -14.91 7.13
C THR A 68 12.12 -14.78 7.68
N THR A 69 12.24 -14.32 8.92
CA THR A 69 13.51 -14.18 9.63
C THR A 69 13.44 -14.95 10.94
N GLY A 70 14.54 -15.57 11.36
CA GLY A 70 14.61 -16.31 12.62
C GLY A 70 14.12 -17.75 12.54
N LEU A 71 14.24 -18.47 13.66
CA LEU A 71 13.93 -19.89 13.78
C LEU A 71 13.14 -20.17 15.06
N ALA A 72 12.30 -21.20 15.04
CA ALA A 72 11.50 -21.66 16.18
C ALA A 72 10.71 -20.52 16.85
N SER A 73 10.88 -20.30 18.15
CA SER A 73 10.15 -19.26 18.92
C SER A 73 10.51 -17.82 18.56
N ASP A 74 11.58 -17.63 17.80
CA ASP A 74 12.07 -16.32 17.35
C ASP A 74 11.78 -16.04 15.88
N THR A 75 10.98 -16.90 15.22
CA THR A 75 10.55 -16.70 13.84
C THR A 75 9.60 -15.51 13.72
N VAL A 76 9.83 -14.69 12.70
CA VAL A 76 8.99 -13.54 12.32
C VAL A 76 8.70 -13.64 10.83
N HIS A 77 7.42 -13.59 10.47
CA HIS A 77 6.95 -13.49 9.09
C HIS A 77 6.55 -12.05 8.81
N GLY A 78 6.76 -11.57 7.58
CA GLY A 78 6.33 -10.24 7.22
C GLY A 78 6.28 -9.99 5.73
N MET A 79 5.56 -8.93 5.37
CA MET A 79 5.42 -8.47 4.00
C MET A 79 5.13 -6.98 3.93
N PHE A 80 5.37 -6.41 2.75
CA PHE A 80 4.74 -5.16 2.34
C PHE A 80 3.96 -5.38 1.05
N LEU A 81 2.98 -4.51 0.82
CA LEU A 81 2.25 -4.42 -0.44
C LEU A 81 1.97 -2.94 -0.72
N CYS A 82 2.41 -2.45 -1.87
CA CYS A 82 2.15 -1.10 -2.36
C CYS A 82 0.95 -1.09 -3.30
N THR A 83 0.23 0.02 -3.35
CA THR A 83 -0.93 0.16 -4.24
C THR A 83 -0.51 -0.01 -5.71
N GLY A 84 -1.33 -0.65 -6.54
CA GLY A 84 -0.91 -1.00 -7.90
C GLY A 84 -0.77 0.17 -8.88
N ASP A 85 -1.29 1.35 -8.54
CA ASP A 85 -1.26 2.58 -9.33
C ASP A 85 -0.07 3.51 -9.04
N ILE A 86 0.76 3.19 -8.04
CA ILE A 86 1.90 4.04 -7.67
C ILE A 86 3.22 3.55 -8.27
N ASN A 87 4.14 4.50 -8.46
CA ASN A 87 5.49 4.20 -8.92
C ASN A 87 6.38 3.67 -7.77
N ARG A 88 7.52 3.07 -8.14
CA ARG A 88 8.45 2.46 -7.19
C ARG A 88 9.02 3.45 -6.16
N THR A 89 9.23 4.71 -6.54
CA THR A 89 9.74 5.75 -5.63
C THR A 89 8.74 6.06 -4.53
N THR A 90 7.45 6.25 -4.88
CA THR A 90 6.37 6.47 -3.92
C THR A 90 6.19 5.24 -3.03
N CYS A 91 6.19 4.04 -3.61
CA CYS A 91 6.13 2.78 -2.85
C CYS A 91 7.27 2.66 -1.84
N ASN A 92 8.51 2.91 -2.26
CA ASN A 92 9.67 2.85 -1.37
C ASN A 92 9.56 3.86 -0.22
N ALA A 93 9.16 5.10 -0.51
CA ALA A 93 8.98 6.14 0.50
C ALA A 93 7.89 5.77 1.52
N CYS A 94 6.77 5.22 1.06
CA CYS A 94 5.69 4.73 1.91
C CYS A 94 6.18 3.59 2.82
N VAL A 95 6.75 2.52 2.25
CA VAL A 95 7.18 1.34 3.02
C VAL A 95 8.27 1.69 4.03
N LYS A 96 9.19 2.60 3.67
CA LYS A 96 10.21 3.09 4.60
C LYS A 96 9.58 3.82 5.78
N THR A 97 8.58 4.66 5.54
CA THR A 97 7.85 5.35 6.61
C THR A 97 7.07 4.35 7.47
N ALA A 98 6.35 3.44 6.83
CA ALA A 98 5.53 2.42 7.48
C ALA A 98 6.33 1.49 8.39
N THR A 99 7.50 1.01 7.94
CA THR A 99 8.38 0.15 8.75
C THR A 99 8.95 0.86 9.99
N ILE A 100 9.21 2.18 9.91
CA ILE A 100 9.63 2.99 11.05
C ILE A 100 8.47 3.20 12.04
N GLU A 101 7.31 3.63 11.54
CA GLU A 101 6.17 3.97 12.40
C GLU A 101 5.53 2.72 13.04
N ILE A 102 5.47 1.57 12.35
CA ILE A 102 4.94 0.34 12.95
C ILE A 102 5.83 -0.17 14.10
N ALA A 103 7.16 -0.05 13.99
CA ALA A 103 8.09 -0.43 15.05
C ALA A 103 7.94 0.48 16.28
N LYS A 104 7.72 1.77 16.04
CA LYS A 104 7.51 2.78 17.09
C LYS A 104 6.15 2.60 17.78
N ASN A 105 5.08 2.50 17.01
CA ASN A 105 3.71 2.50 17.53
C ASN A 105 3.32 1.14 18.16
N CYS A 106 3.74 0.02 17.56
CA CYS A 106 3.46 -1.32 18.07
C CYS A 106 4.65 -1.89 18.84
N THR A 107 5.20 -1.09 19.75
CA THR A 107 6.29 -1.49 20.61
C THR A 107 5.94 -2.81 21.32
N ASN A 108 6.83 -3.81 21.24
CA ASN A 108 6.75 -5.12 21.90
C ASN A 108 5.61 -6.04 21.43
N HIS A 109 4.82 -5.70 20.43
CA HIS A 109 3.76 -6.58 19.94
C HIS A 109 4.34 -7.63 18.99
N ARG A 110 3.89 -8.88 19.09
CA ARG A 110 4.35 -9.94 18.17
C ARG A 110 3.71 -9.88 16.81
N GLU A 111 2.57 -9.21 16.70
CA GLU A 111 1.84 -9.04 15.46
C GLU A 111 1.35 -7.60 15.31
N ALA A 112 1.56 -7.03 14.14
CA ALA A 112 1.05 -5.72 13.80
C ALA A 112 0.87 -5.55 12.29
N ILE A 113 -0.02 -4.63 11.94
CA ILE A 113 -0.21 -4.15 10.58
C ILE A 113 -0.43 -2.66 10.57
N ILE A 114 0.19 -1.97 9.62
CA ILE A 114 0.03 -0.54 9.37
C ILE A 114 -0.46 -0.34 7.93
N TYR A 115 -1.46 0.51 7.78
CA TYR A 115 -2.05 0.85 6.49
C TYR A 115 -1.83 2.34 6.20
N TYR A 116 -1.23 2.60 5.05
CA TYR A 116 -1.17 3.89 4.38
C TYR A 116 -1.93 3.78 3.07
N PHE A 117 -2.37 4.92 2.50
CA PHE A 117 -3.02 4.90 1.18
C PHE A 117 -2.14 4.31 0.08
N ASP A 118 -0.82 4.51 0.17
CA ASP A 118 0.14 4.04 -0.83
C ASP A 118 0.70 2.63 -0.55
N CYS A 119 0.60 2.12 0.68
CA CYS A 119 1.16 0.83 1.05
C CYS A 119 0.65 0.27 2.39
N MET A 120 0.79 -1.04 2.56
CA MET A 120 0.68 -1.71 3.86
C MET A 120 1.99 -2.42 4.24
N VAL A 121 2.24 -2.55 5.54
CA VAL A 121 3.30 -3.39 6.11
C VAL A 121 2.71 -4.23 7.24
N ARG A 122 3.00 -5.54 7.24
CA ARG A 122 2.55 -6.47 8.27
C ARG A 122 3.68 -7.36 8.74
N TYR A 123 3.71 -7.65 10.03
CA TYR A 123 4.51 -8.72 10.61
C TYR A 123 3.71 -9.54 11.63
N SER A 124 4.10 -10.80 11.82
CA SER A 124 3.54 -11.68 12.84
C SER A 124 4.51 -12.82 13.16
N ASP A 125 4.43 -13.38 14.36
CA ASP A 125 5.05 -14.66 14.70
C ASP A 125 4.25 -15.86 14.17
N LYS A 126 2.99 -15.64 13.79
CA LYS A 126 2.13 -16.61 13.12
C LYS A 126 2.28 -16.50 11.61
N PHE A 127 2.27 -17.63 10.93
CA PHE A 127 2.31 -17.64 9.47
C PHE A 127 0.97 -17.16 8.88
N PHE A 128 1.01 -16.07 8.10
CA PHE A 128 -0.18 -15.46 7.48
C PHE A 128 -0.08 -15.30 5.95
N LEU A 129 1.09 -15.55 5.35
CA LEU A 129 1.34 -15.27 3.93
C LEU A 129 0.47 -16.08 2.96
N SER A 130 -0.10 -17.20 3.43
CA SER A 130 -1.05 -18.02 2.68
C SER A 130 -2.34 -18.29 3.47
N THR A 131 -2.71 -17.41 4.39
CA THR A 131 -3.91 -17.56 5.22
C THR A 131 -4.93 -16.51 4.84
N LEU A 132 -6.17 -16.93 4.57
CA LEU A 132 -7.26 -15.99 4.32
C LEU A 132 -7.68 -15.33 5.63
N GLU A 133 -7.52 -14.01 5.69
CA GLU A 133 -7.92 -13.21 6.83
C GLU A 133 -8.66 -11.95 6.38
N THR A 134 -9.80 -11.67 7.02
CA THR A 134 -10.63 -10.49 6.74
C THR A 134 -10.45 -9.38 7.78
N LYS A 135 -9.51 -9.56 8.72
CA LYS A 135 -9.23 -8.64 9.82
C LYS A 135 -7.72 -8.56 10.08
N PRO A 136 -7.24 -7.42 10.60
CA PRO A 136 -7.98 -6.19 10.85
C PRO A 136 -8.28 -5.44 9.54
N SER A 137 -9.37 -4.67 9.53
CA SER A 137 -9.85 -3.91 8.37
C SER A 137 -10.19 -2.49 8.80
N THR A 138 -9.87 -1.49 7.98
CA THR A 138 -10.24 -0.09 8.23
C THR A 138 -11.20 0.41 7.15
N ILE A 139 -12.06 1.37 7.49
CA ILE A 139 -12.99 2.01 6.55
C ILE A 139 -12.80 3.51 6.66
N LEU A 140 -12.42 4.15 5.57
CA LEU A 140 -12.32 5.60 5.47
C LEU A 140 -13.50 6.13 4.66
N SER A 141 -14.08 7.23 5.14
CA SER A 141 -15.18 7.92 4.47
C SER A 141 -14.74 9.32 4.09
N SER A 142 -15.09 9.76 2.87
CA SER A 142 -14.85 11.15 2.46
C SER A 142 -15.80 12.10 3.18
N THR A 143 -15.30 13.30 3.50
CA THR A 143 -16.11 14.43 3.98
C THR A 143 -16.66 15.29 2.84
N ASP A 144 -16.41 14.90 1.58
CA ASP A 144 -16.86 15.65 0.42
C ASP A 144 -18.39 15.67 0.30
N PRO A 145 -18.96 16.74 -0.30
CA PRO A 145 -20.38 16.82 -0.52
C PRO A 145 -20.89 15.66 -1.40
N ILE A 146 -21.78 14.87 -0.81
CA ILE A 146 -22.47 13.76 -1.47
C ILE A 146 -23.26 14.28 -2.69
N PRO A 147 -23.31 13.55 -3.81
CA PRO A 147 -24.17 13.91 -4.94
C PRO A 147 -25.64 14.08 -4.52
N LYS A 148 -26.32 15.08 -5.09
CA LYS A 148 -27.74 15.38 -4.77
C LYS A 148 -28.67 14.18 -4.96
N SER A 149 -28.35 13.28 -5.89
CA SER A 149 -29.07 12.04 -6.15
C SER A 149 -28.47 10.86 -5.37
N PHE A 150 -28.49 10.92 -4.04
CA PHE A 150 -27.82 9.93 -3.18
C PHE A 150 -28.29 8.48 -3.42
N SER A 151 -29.58 8.23 -3.61
CA SER A 151 -30.08 6.87 -3.83
C SER A 151 -29.52 6.23 -5.10
N LYS A 152 -29.58 6.95 -6.24
CA LYS A 152 -28.99 6.49 -7.51
C LYS A 152 -27.47 6.36 -7.42
N PHE A 153 -26.83 7.27 -6.70
CA PHE A 153 -25.39 7.22 -6.48
C PHE A 153 -24.99 5.97 -5.68
N GLY A 154 -25.66 5.72 -4.56
CA GLY A 154 -25.42 4.55 -3.72
C GLY A 154 -25.66 3.24 -4.46
N GLN A 155 -26.73 3.16 -5.25
CA GLN A 155 -26.98 2.00 -6.11
C GLN A 155 -25.86 1.82 -7.14
N ARG A 156 -25.48 2.89 -7.86
CA ARG A 156 -24.41 2.82 -8.86
C ARG A 156 -23.07 2.38 -8.25
N LEU A 157 -22.76 2.89 -7.05
CA LEU A 157 -21.56 2.52 -6.31
C LEU A 157 -21.58 1.04 -5.91
N SER A 158 -22.70 0.57 -5.36
CA SER A 158 -22.90 -0.84 -4.98
C SER A 158 -22.77 -1.78 -6.18
N ASP A 159 -23.45 -1.47 -7.29
CA ASP A 159 -23.37 -2.24 -8.52
C ASP A 159 -21.93 -2.30 -9.02
N LYS A 160 -21.22 -1.17 -8.95
CA LYS A 160 -19.84 -1.10 -9.41
C LYS A 160 -18.89 -1.90 -8.53
N MET A 161 -19.05 -1.84 -7.21
CA MET A 161 -18.29 -2.69 -6.28
C MET A 161 -18.50 -4.16 -6.61
N GLY A 162 -19.75 -4.60 -6.82
CA GLY A 162 -20.06 -5.98 -7.22
C GLY A 162 -19.34 -6.40 -8.51
N GLU A 163 -19.34 -5.54 -9.52
CA GLU A 163 -18.66 -5.81 -10.79
C GLU A 163 -17.14 -5.98 -10.62
N VAL A 164 -16.49 -5.06 -9.90
CA VAL A 164 -15.04 -5.09 -9.70
C VAL A 164 -14.63 -6.28 -8.86
N ILE A 165 -15.41 -6.67 -7.84
CA ILE A 165 -15.17 -7.88 -7.04
C ILE A 165 -15.16 -9.14 -7.92
N VAL A 166 -16.16 -9.29 -8.79
CA VAL A 166 -16.26 -10.45 -9.69
C VAL A 166 -15.10 -10.48 -10.68
N ARG A 167 -14.78 -9.34 -11.31
CA ARG A 167 -13.66 -9.25 -12.28
C ARG A 167 -12.32 -9.53 -11.62
N SER A 168 -12.10 -9.02 -10.42
CA SER A 168 -10.93 -9.32 -9.58
C SER A 168 -10.78 -10.81 -9.30
N SER A 169 -11.87 -11.50 -8.99
CA SER A 169 -11.87 -12.95 -8.73
C SER A 169 -11.47 -13.77 -9.96
N LEU A 170 -11.64 -13.24 -11.17
CA LEU A 170 -11.19 -13.88 -12.41
C LEU A 170 -9.69 -13.69 -12.67
N LEU A 171 -9.08 -12.66 -12.06
CA LEU A 171 -7.65 -12.36 -12.16
C LEU A 171 -6.83 -13.00 -11.05
N SER A 172 -7.49 -13.54 -10.01
CA SER A 172 -6.82 -14.19 -8.89
C SER A 172 -6.09 -15.44 -9.36
N SER A 173 -4.78 -15.33 -9.54
CA SER A 173 -3.87 -16.47 -9.57
C SER A 173 -3.33 -16.68 -8.16
N SER A 174 -3.17 -17.94 -7.73
CA SER A 174 -2.79 -18.29 -6.35
C SER A 174 -1.40 -17.79 -5.90
N PHE A 175 -0.66 -17.07 -6.75
CA PHE A 175 0.76 -16.78 -6.54
C PHE A 175 1.19 -15.34 -6.87
N THR A 176 0.26 -14.44 -7.20
CA THR A 176 0.62 -13.05 -7.51
C THR A 176 -0.38 -12.07 -6.93
N PRO A 177 0.07 -11.06 -6.13
CA PRO A 177 -0.77 -9.92 -5.81
C PRO A 177 -1.29 -9.28 -7.09
N TYR A 178 -2.57 -8.92 -7.10
CA TYR A 178 -3.17 -8.28 -8.27
C TYR A 178 -3.89 -7.01 -7.84
N TYR A 179 -3.99 -6.10 -8.81
CA TYR A 179 -4.59 -4.79 -8.68
C TYR A 179 -5.57 -4.60 -9.84
N LEU A 180 -6.79 -4.23 -9.51
CA LEU A 180 -7.81 -3.86 -10.49
C LEU A 180 -8.36 -2.48 -10.12
N MET A 181 -8.23 -1.54 -11.04
CA MET A 181 -8.88 -0.24 -10.97
C MET A 181 -9.89 -0.13 -12.09
N ASP A 182 -11.07 0.37 -11.76
CA ASP A 182 -12.08 0.70 -12.75
C ASP A 182 -12.71 2.05 -12.45
N THR A 183 -12.75 2.91 -13.46
CA THR A 183 -13.29 4.26 -13.36
C THR A 183 -14.60 4.34 -14.13
N THR A 184 -15.67 4.78 -13.47
CA THR A 184 -16.96 5.02 -14.12
C THR A 184 -17.46 6.43 -13.89
N ARG A 185 -18.16 6.99 -14.87
CA ARG A 185 -18.79 8.30 -14.73
C ARG A 185 -20.15 8.19 -14.04
N PHE A 186 -20.43 9.14 -13.15
CA PHE A 186 -21.76 9.34 -12.58
C PHE A 186 -22.19 10.81 -12.76
N ASP A 187 -23.36 11.00 -13.38
CA ASP A 187 -24.00 12.31 -13.58
C ASP A 187 -23.11 13.34 -14.29
N ASP A 188 -22.20 12.86 -15.15
CA ASP A 188 -21.12 13.59 -15.85
C ASP A 188 -20.17 14.45 -14.98
N LYS A 189 -20.42 14.49 -13.68
CA LYS A 189 -19.81 15.36 -12.69
C LYS A 189 -18.83 14.64 -11.77
N TYR A 190 -18.98 13.33 -11.64
CA TYR A 190 -18.18 12.50 -10.74
C TYR A 190 -17.52 11.37 -11.52
N ASP A 191 -16.25 11.10 -11.20
CA ASP A 191 -15.57 9.87 -11.56
C ASP A 191 -15.52 8.97 -10.32
N LEU A 192 -16.07 7.76 -10.47
CA LEU A 192 -16.10 6.73 -9.44
C LEU A 192 -14.93 5.78 -9.69
N GLU A 193 -13.90 5.83 -8.85
CA GLU A 193 -12.70 5.01 -8.95
C GLU A 193 -12.79 3.82 -7.98
N SER A 194 -13.14 2.65 -8.50
CA SER A 194 -13.24 1.43 -7.70
C SER A 194 -11.94 0.65 -7.80
N ILE A 195 -11.29 0.41 -6.65
CA ILE A 195 -10.03 -0.31 -6.57
C ILE A 195 -10.25 -1.62 -5.80
N VAL A 196 -9.68 -2.70 -6.31
CA VAL A 196 -9.55 -3.96 -5.57
C VAL A 196 -8.11 -4.39 -5.66
N GLN A 197 -7.53 -4.64 -4.50
CA GLN A 197 -6.18 -5.12 -4.38
C GLN A 197 -6.15 -6.36 -3.51
N CYS A 198 -5.38 -7.37 -3.93
CA CYS A 198 -5.23 -8.59 -3.15
C CYS A 198 -3.76 -8.90 -3.00
N SER A 199 -3.36 -9.32 -1.80
CA SER A 199 -2.11 -10.03 -1.60
C SER A 199 -2.29 -11.52 -1.93
N LEU A 200 -1.25 -12.33 -1.73
CA LEU A 200 -1.22 -13.74 -2.13
C LEU A 200 -2.45 -14.55 -1.66
N LEU A 201 -3.03 -14.25 -0.48
CA LEU A 201 -4.34 -14.77 -0.03
C LEU A 201 -5.10 -13.80 0.93
N GLN A 202 -4.70 -12.53 1.03
CA GLN A 202 -5.40 -11.50 1.83
C GLN A 202 -6.11 -10.51 0.91
N TYR A 203 -7.39 -10.26 1.19
CA TYR A 203 -8.27 -9.44 0.36
C TYR A 203 -8.36 -8.01 0.93
N ASP A 204 -7.87 -7.02 0.17
CA ASP A 204 -7.92 -5.60 0.53
C ASP A 204 -8.68 -4.80 -0.55
N SER A 205 -10.00 -4.64 -0.40
CA SER A 205 -10.78 -3.77 -1.29
C SER A 205 -10.83 -2.33 -0.77
N VAL A 206 -10.49 -1.36 -1.63
CA VAL A 206 -10.56 0.08 -1.32
C VAL A 206 -11.34 0.79 -2.44
N THR A 207 -12.39 1.55 -2.13
CA THR A 207 -13.08 2.33 -3.17
C THR A 207 -12.87 3.82 -2.92
N GLU A 208 -12.39 4.53 -3.95
CA GLU A 208 -12.12 5.96 -3.90
C GLU A 208 -13.11 6.72 -4.80
N ILE A 209 -13.67 7.83 -4.31
CA ILE A 209 -14.60 8.65 -5.09
C ILE A 209 -13.89 9.98 -5.39
N ARG A 210 -13.65 10.27 -6.68
CA ARG A 210 -13.03 11.53 -7.09
C ARG A 210 -14.02 12.42 -7.83
N ARG A 211 -14.22 13.64 -7.31
CA ARG A 211 -15.01 14.66 -8.00
C ARG A 211 -14.17 15.28 -9.12
N LYS A 212 -14.72 15.40 -10.32
CA LYS A 212 -14.07 16.16 -11.39
C LYS A 212 -13.93 17.63 -10.97
N ARG A 213 -12.71 18.16 -11.05
CA ARG A 213 -12.47 19.61 -10.97
C ARG A 213 -12.79 20.26 -12.30
#